data_AF-A0A1F6F490-F1
#
_entry.id   AF-A0A1F6F490-F1
#
_cell.length_a   1.000
_cell.length_b   1.000
_cell.length_c   1.000
_cell.angle_alpha   90.00
_cell.angle_beta   90.00
_cell.angle_gamma   90.00
#
_symmetry.space_group_name_H-M   'P 1'
#
loop_
_entity.id
_entity.type
_entity.pdbx_description
1 polymer ?
#
loop_
_entity_poly.entity_id
_entity_poly.type
_entity_poly.pdbx_seq_one_letter_code
_entity_poly.pdbx_strand_id
1 'polypeptide(L)'
;MTPEELRKQLDVLLEAGDEKALERFVLDHFTEFPEDVQGKLALSFYTDALEKEAADGKVMDIQEKGLETMRKLKEMKEALSSKEEKKS
;
A
#
# COMPACT_ATOMS: atom_id res chain seq x y z
N MET A 1 17.10 -2.15 -4.05
CA MET A 1 17.54 -0.75 -3.92
C MET A 1 17.75 -0.41 -2.45
N THR A 2 18.57 0.59 -2.16
CA THR A 2 18.62 1.19 -0.82
C THR A 2 17.34 2.01 -0.57
N PRO A 3 16.95 2.24 0.70
CA PRO A 3 15.79 3.07 1.02
C PRO A 3 15.84 4.49 0.42
N GLU A 4 17.03 5.09 0.33
CA GLU A 4 17.23 6.41 -0.28
C GLU A 4 17.03 6.38 -1.80
N GLU A 5 17.47 5.32 -2.48
CA GLU A 5 17.27 5.13 -3.92
C GLU A 5 15.79 4.94 -4.26
N LEU A 6 15.06 4.12 -3.48
CA LEU A 6 13.61 3.92 -3.64
C LEU A 6 12.86 5.24 -3.54
N ARG A 7 13.17 6.05 -2.52
CA ARG A 7 12.53 7.34 -2.29
C ARG A 7 12.81 8.32 -3.43
N LYS A 8 14.07 8.43 -3.85
CA LYS A 8 14.47 9.32 -4.93
C LYS A 8 13.76 8.97 -6.25
N GLN A 9 13.63 7.69 -6.58
CA GLN A 9 12.88 7.28 -7.78
C GLN A 9 11.38 7.55 -7.67
N LEU A 10 10.81 7.35 -6.48
CA LEU A 10 9.42 7.74 -6.20
C LEU A 10 9.20 9.23 -6.46
N ASP A 11 10.07 10.09 -5.93
CA ASP A 11 9.98 11.54 -6.11
C ASP A 11 10.07 11.92 -7.60
N VAL A 12 10.99 11.31 -8.35
CA VAL A 12 11.12 11.54 -9.81
C VAL A 12 9.88 11.11 -10.57
N LEU A 13 9.30 9.95 -10.25
CA LEU A 13 8.09 9.44 -10.90
C LEU A 13 6.86 10.30 -10.58
N LEU A 14 6.77 10.81 -9.35
CA LEU A 14 5.74 11.76 -8.93
C LEU A 14 5.86 13.09 -9.65
N GLU A 15 7.08 13.65 -9.75
CA GLU A 15 7.34 14.90 -10.49
C GLU A 15 7.05 14.77 -11.98
N ALA A 16 7.30 13.59 -12.56
CA ALA A 16 7.00 13.31 -13.96
C ALA A 16 5.50 13.18 -14.25
N GLY A 17 4.67 12.93 -13.22
CA GLY A 17 3.22 12.73 -13.36
C GLY A 17 2.84 11.47 -14.15
N ASP A 18 3.78 10.53 -14.33
CA ASP A 18 3.51 9.27 -15.03
C ASP A 18 2.97 8.22 -14.04
N GLU A 19 1.65 8.26 -13.83
CA GLU A 19 0.95 7.39 -12.90
C GLU A 19 1.18 5.90 -13.19
N LYS A 20 1.30 5.51 -14.47
CA LYS A 20 1.52 4.11 -14.85
C LYS A 20 2.93 3.65 -14.51
N ALA A 21 3.92 4.49 -14.76
CA ALA A 21 5.30 4.19 -14.39
C ALA A 21 5.45 4.13 -12.86
N LEU A 22 4.76 5.01 -12.12
CA LEU A 22 4.72 5.00 -10.67
C LEU A 22 4.08 3.71 -10.12
N GLU A 23 2.91 3.33 -10.63
CA GLU A 23 2.22 2.10 -10.24
C GLU A 23 3.12 0.88 -10.48
N ARG A 24 3.74 0.81 -11.66
CA ARG A 24 4.63 -0.29 -12.02
C ARG A 24 5.84 -0.38 -11.09
N PHE A 25 6.47 0.75 -10.81
CA PHE A 25 7.61 0.82 -9.92
C PHE A 25 7.28 0.32 -8.51
N VAL A 26 6.14 0.76 -7.96
CA VAL A 26 5.71 0.34 -6.62
C VAL A 26 5.41 -1.17 -6.59
N LEU A 27 4.80 -1.73 -7.64
CA LEU A 27 4.53 -3.17 -7.72
C LEU A 27 5.83 -3.99 -7.82
N ASP A 28 6.76 -3.57 -8.67
CA ASP A 28 8.02 -4.29 -8.91
C ASP A 28 8.94 -4.26 -7.67
N HIS A 29 8.84 -3.23 -6.82
CA HIS A 29 9.66 -3.05 -5.61
C HIS A 29 8.86 -3.18 -4.30
N PHE A 30 7.63 -3.69 -4.33
CA PHE A 30 6.71 -3.64 -3.18
C PHE A 30 7.32 -4.22 -1.89
N THR A 31 8.00 -5.37 -1.99
CA THR A 31 8.60 -6.06 -0.83
C THR A 31 9.87 -5.39 -0.30
N GLU A 32 10.46 -4.46 -1.06
CA GLU A 32 11.65 -3.71 -0.65
C GLU A 32 11.30 -2.51 0.24
N PHE A 33 10.03 -2.09 0.27
CA PHE A 33 9.56 -1.05 1.18
C PHE A 33 9.48 -1.54 2.63
N PRO A 34 9.64 -0.65 3.62
CA PRO A 34 9.32 -0.96 5.01
C PRO A 34 7.89 -1.49 5.15
N GLU A 35 7.68 -2.44 6.04
CA GLU A 35 6.39 -3.13 6.19
C GLU A 35 5.23 -2.18 6.53
N ASP A 36 5.49 -1.12 7.28
CA ASP A 36 4.50 -0.08 7.59
C ASP A 36 4.13 0.79 6.38
N VAL A 37 5.03 0.88 5.39
CA VAL A 37 4.83 1.61 4.13
C VAL A 37 4.11 0.73 3.12
N GLN A 38 4.43 -0.57 3.05
CA GLN A 38 3.74 -1.54 2.19
C GLN A 38 2.21 -1.50 2.39
N GLY A 39 1.77 -1.47 3.65
CA GLY A 39 0.34 -1.38 3.96
C GLY A 39 -0.32 -0.08 3.47
N LYS A 40 0.39 1.06 3.56
CA LYS A 40 -0.11 2.36 3.09
C LYS A 40 -0.19 2.41 1.56
N LEU A 41 0.80 1.85 0.86
CA LEU A 41 0.82 1.76 -0.60
C LEU A 41 -0.32 0.88 -1.11
N ALA A 42 -0.51 -0.31 -0.50
CA ALA A 42 -1.60 -1.22 -0.85
C ALA A 42 -2.98 -0.55 -0.66
N LEU A 43 -3.17 0.18 0.44
CA LEU A 43 -4.38 0.94 0.67
C LEU A 43 -4.57 2.04 -0.39
N SER A 44 -3.53 2.79 -0.71
CA SER A 44 -3.61 3.89 -1.68
C SER A 44 -4.08 3.38 -3.05
N PHE A 45 -3.55 2.24 -3.52
CA PHE A 45 -4.00 1.64 -4.78
C PHE A 45 -5.41 1.08 -4.71
N TYR A 46 -5.79 0.48 -3.59
CA TYR A 46 -7.17 0.01 -3.39
C TYR A 46 -8.17 1.18 -3.43
N THR A 47 -7.83 2.28 -2.75
CA THR A 47 -8.63 3.50 -2.76
C THR A 47 -8.71 4.10 -4.15
N ASP A 48 -7.61 4.26 -4.86
CA ASP A 48 -7.58 4.81 -6.23
C ASP A 48 -8.41 3.96 -7.21
N ALA A 49 -8.31 2.62 -7.13
CA ALA A 49 -9.12 1.71 -7.93
C ALA A 49 -10.62 1.89 -7.66
N LEU A 50 -11.00 2.02 -6.38
CA LEU A 50 -12.40 2.23 -6.00
C LEU A 50 -12.90 3.64 -6.32
N GLU A 51 -12.05 4.68 -6.24
CA GLU A 51 -12.38 6.04 -6.68
C GLU A 51 -12.68 6.07 -8.18
N LYS A 52 -11.92 5.32 -8.98
CA LYS A 52 -12.13 5.18 -10.43
C LYS A 52 -13.41 4.40 -10.77
N GLU A 53 -13.86 3.48 -9.91
CA GLU A 53 -15.12 2.76 -10.08
C GLU A 53 -16.35 3.48 -9.47
N ALA A 54 -16.14 4.36 -8.50
CA ALA A 54 -17.22 5.04 -7.80
C ALA A 54 -17.74 6.25 -8.59
N ALA A 55 -18.84 6.08 -9.31
CA ALA A 55 -19.70 7.19 -9.69
C ALA A 55 -20.35 7.78 -8.41
N ASP A 56 -20.06 9.05 -8.12
CA ASP A 56 -20.67 9.87 -7.06
C ASP A 56 -20.28 9.58 -5.59
N GLY A 57 -19.30 10.35 -5.09
CA GLY A 57 -19.34 10.93 -3.75
C GLY A 57 -19.09 10.04 -2.53
N LYS A 58 -18.89 8.72 -2.69
CA LYS A 58 -18.65 7.77 -1.58
C LYS A 58 -17.18 7.50 -1.26
N VAL A 59 -16.28 8.30 -1.81
CA VAL A 59 -14.83 8.14 -1.70
C VAL A 59 -14.36 8.08 -0.24
N MET A 60 -14.90 8.95 0.62
CA MET A 60 -14.51 9.01 2.03
C MET A 60 -14.91 7.74 2.80
N ASP A 61 -16.13 7.22 2.59
CA ASP A 61 -16.61 5.97 3.20
C ASP A 61 -15.77 4.76 2.75
N ILE A 62 -15.30 4.80 1.50
CA ILE A 62 -14.43 3.78 0.91
C ILE A 62 -13.04 3.80 1.58
N GLN A 63 -12.45 4.99 1.72
CA GLN A 63 -11.15 5.17 2.36
C GLN A 63 -11.17 4.71 3.83
N GLU A 64 -12.22 5.06 4.57
CA GLU A 64 -12.39 4.65 5.97
C GLU A 64 -12.48 3.12 6.10
N LYS A 65 -13.31 2.46 5.27
CA LYS A 65 -13.44 0.99 5.25
C LYS A 65 -12.15 0.30 4.81
N GLY A 66 -11.40 0.91 3.88
CA GLY A 66 -10.09 0.42 3.46
C GLY A 66 -9.09 0.41 4.61
N LEU A 67 -9.00 1.53 5.35
CA LEU A 67 -8.14 1.65 6.53
C LEU A 67 -8.49 0.63 7.62
N GLU A 68 -9.78 0.46 7.91
CA GLU A 68 -10.26 -0.52 8.89
C GLU A 68 -9.89 -1.95 8.47
N THR A 69 -10.06 -2.27 7.19
CA THR A 69 -9.71 -3.59 6.63
C THR A 69 -8.21 -3.85 6.74
N MET A 70 -7.37 -2.86 6.42
CA MET A 70 -5.92 -2.99 6.56
C MET A 70 -5.48 -3.19 8.00
N ARG A 71 -6.12 -2.52 8.96
CA ARG A 71 -5.88 -2.74 10.39
C ARG A 71 -6.18 -4.18 10.80
N LYS A 72 -7.34 -4.70 10.39
CA LYS A 72 -7.72 -6.09 10.63
C LYS A 72 -6.73 -7.07 10.00
N LEU A 73 -6.28 -6.82 8.77
CA LEU A 73 -5.28 -7.64 8.09
C LEU A 73 -3.93 -7.64 8.84
N LYS A 74 -3.50 -6.48 9.36
CA LYS A 74 -2.28 -6.38 10.18
C LYS A 74 -2.40 -7.21 11.46
N GLU A 75 -3.50 -7.06 12.20
CA GLU A 75 -3.75 -7.83 13.43
C GLU A 75 -3.78 -9.34 13.16
N MET A 76 -4.39 -9.76 12.04
CA MET A 76 -4.38 -11.16 11.61
C MET A 76 -2.96 -11.66 11.29
N LYS A 77 -2.14 -10.85 10.61
CA LYS A 77 -0.74 -11.19 10.28
C LYS A 77 0.11 -11.33 11.55
N GLU A 78 -0.05 -10.42 12.51
CA GLU A 78 0.64 -10.49 13.81
C GLU A 78 0.23 -11.75 14.60
N ALA A 79 -1.07 -12.08 14.61
CA ALA A 79 -1.58 -13.28 15.27
C ALA A 79 -1.08 -14.59 14.62
N LEU A 80 -0.90 -14.61 13.29
CA LEU A 80 -0.30 -15.74 12.57
C LEU A 80 1.19 -15.88 12.88
N SER A 81 1.95 -14.78 12.82
CA SER A 81 3.39 -14.78 13.12
C SER A 81 3.67 -15.22 14.56
N SER A 82 2.89 -14.73 15.52
CA SER A 82 2.96 -15.13 16.94
C SER A 82 2.61 -16.61 17.18
N LYS A 83 1.86 -17.24 16.27
CA LYS A 83 1.54 -18.67 16.34
C LYS A 83 2.65 -19.54 15.74
N GLU A 84 3.37 -19.05 14.74
CA GLU A 84 4.51 -19.75 14.15
C GLU A 84 5.73 -19.75 15.08
N GLU A 85 6.00 -18.63 15.77
CA GLU A 85 7.08 -18.53 16.76
C GLU A 85 6.86 -19.46 17.97
N LYS A 86 5.60 -19.73 18.35
CA LYS A 86 5.26 -20.66 19.45
C LYS A 86 5.31 -22.15 19.05
N LYS A 87 5.54 -22.45 17.77
CA LYS A 87 5.65 -23.81 17.24
C LYS A 87 7.07 -24.21 16.83
N SER A 88 8.03 -23.27 16.85
CA SER A 88 9.47 -23.56 16.77
C SER A 88 10.06 -23.70 18.17
#